data_AF-A0A0G0UXE4-F1
#
_entry.id   AF-A0A0G0UXE4-F1
#
_cell.length_a   1.000
_cell.length_b   1.000
_cell.length_c   1.000
_cell.angle_alpha   90.00
_cell.angle_beta   90.00
_cell.angle_gamma   90.00
#
_symmetry.space_group_name_H-M   'P 1'
#
loop_
_entity.id
_entity.type
_entity.pdbx_description
1 polymer ?
#
loop_
_entity_poly.entity_id
_entity_poly.type
_entity_poly.pdbx_seq_one_letter_code
_entity_poly.pdbx_strand_id
1 'polypeptide(L)'
;MRIEIDYCPTSEIKHFFISVELDKVTSISFDHTIKGCRIVKQVLIESISQEQAVKKYGPIDAEWDTLVIEDKLFVEKYHVEWIDRDKRDTVNGETWEAVWEKPLDAHVDKKLLFYSRLISDNYEHLNQFTKELANFETYLKEQIQKHAS
;
A
#
# COMPACT_ATOMS: atom_id res chain seq x y z
N MET A 1 -7.09 6.80 10.37
CA MET A 1 -6.19 6.90 9.18
C MET A 1 -6.26 5.53 8.53
N ARG A 2 -6.73 5.45 7.28
CA ARG A 2 -6.87 4.18 6.58
C ARG A 2 -5.53 3.79 5.96
N ILE A 3 -5.05 2.61 6.28
CA ILE A 3 -3.75 2.09 5.83
C ILE A 3 -4.01 0.75 5.15
N GLU A 4 -3.55 0.63 3.92
CA GLU A 4 -3.58 -0.59 3.15
C GLU A 4 -2.19 -1.21 3.13
N ILE A 5 -2.09 -2.50 3.45
CA ILE A 5 -0.82 -3.23 3.50
C ILE A 5 -0.96 -4.52 2.71
N ASP A 6 -0.10 -4.71 1.73
CA ASP A 6 -0.06 -5.94 0.96
C ASP A 6 0.28 -7.14 1.85
N TYR A 7 -0.57 -8.16 1.77
CA TYR A 7 -0.42 -9.42 2.47
C TYR A 7 0.33 -10.42 1.59
N CYS A 8 1.55 -10.77 1.99
CA CYS A 8 2.30 -11.85 1.35
C CYS A 8 2.96 -12.76 2.39
N PRO A 9 2.23 -13.75 2.94
CA PRO A 9 2.70 -14.59 4.04
C PRO A 9 3.85 -15.52 3.62
N THR A 10 4.04 -15.75 2.32
CA THR A 10 4.98 -16.74 1.77
C THR A 10 6.19 -16.13 1.07
N SER A 11 6.31 -14.80 1.02
CA SER A 11 7.40 -14.18 0.28
C SER A 11 8.73 -14.35 1.02
N GLU A 12 9.60 -15.23 0.52
CA GLU A 12 11.04 -15.24 0.86
C GLU A 12 11.68 -13.86 0.59
N ILE A 13 11.05 -13.09 -0.31
CA ILE A 13 11.44 -11.75 -0.70
C ILE A 13 10.88 -10.72 0.29
N LYS A 14 11.69 -9.74 0.65
CA LYS A 14 11.37 -8.72 1.65
C LYS A 14 10.49 -7.61 1.07
N HIS A 15 9.40 -7.97 0.40
CA HIS A 15 8.50 -7.00 -0.22
C HIS A 15 7.47 -6.46 0.76
N PHE A 16 7.10 -5.20 0.57
CA PHE A 16 5.89 -4.62 1.14
C PHE A 16 5.39 -3.49 0.23
N PHE A 17 4.10 -3.25 0.28
CA PHE A 17 3.48 -2.02 -0.18
C PHE A 17 2.58 -1.53 0.95
N ILE A 18 2.73 -0.27 1.32
CA ILE A 18 1.89 0.40 2.32
C ILE A 18 1.30 1.63 1.66
N SER A 19 0.00 1.65 1.43
CA SER A 19 -0.72 2.82 0.91
C SER A 19 -1.49 3.50 2.02
N VAL A 20 -1.43 4.83 2.05
CA VAL A 20 -2.17 5.67 2.98
C VAL A 20 -2.99 6.68 2.20
N GLU A 21 -4.31 6.61 2.37
CA GLU A 21 -5.24 7.58 1.80
C GLU A 21 -5.04 8.95 2.49
N LEU A 22 -4.79 9.99 1.69
CA LEU A 22 -4.75 11.38 2.15
C LEU A 22 -6.11 12.05 2.00
N ASP A 23 -6.76 11.78 0.87
CA ASP A 23 -8.12 12.16 0.52
C ASP A 23 -8.67 11.18 -0.52
N LYS A 24 -9.93 11.38 -0.94
CA LYS A 24 -10.65 10.48 -1.87
C LYS A 24 -9.97 10.25 -3.22
N VAL A 25 -9.00 11.09 -3.61
CA VAL A 25 -8.35 11.03 -4.91
C VAL A 25 -6.84 11.05 -4.81
N THR A 26 -6.26 11.00 -3.61
CA THR A 26 -4.83 11.12 -3.39
C THR A 26 -4.35 10.14 -2.33
N SER A 27 -3.28 9.41 -2.65
CA SER A 27 -2.60 8.52 -1.71
C SER A 27 -1.09 8.78 -1.68
N ILE A 28 -0.47 8.38 -0.57
CA ILE A 28 0.97 8.20 -0.49
C ILE A 28 1.25 6.73 -0.18
N SER A 29 2.11 6.14 -1.00
CA SER A 29 2.47 4.74 -0.93
C SER A 29 3.96 4.59 -0.66
N PHE A 30 4.31 3.64 0.20
CA PHE A 30 5.68 3.20 0.46
C PHE A 30 5.84 1.82 -0.16
N ASP A 31 6.76 1.71 -1.11
CA ASP A 31 6.92 0.58 -2.00
C ASP A 31 8.34 -0.01 -1.82
N HIS A 32 8.40 -1.28 -1.43
CA HIS A 32 9.57 -2.14 -1.55
C HIS A 32 9.16 -3.36 -2.37
N THR A 33 9.38 -3.28 -3.67
CA THR A 33 9.04 -4.36 -4.62
C THR A 33 10.18 -4.58 -5.61
N ILE A 34 9.94 -5.42 -6.61
CA ILE A 34 10.85 -5.60 -7.75
C ILE A 34 11.14 -4.30 -8.51
N LYS A 35 10.25 -3.29 -8.40
CA LYS A 35 10.42 -1.97 -9.04
C LYS A 35 11.35 -1.05 -8.23
N GLY A 36 11.77 -1.46 -7.02
CA GLY A 36 12.70 -0.74 -6.17
C GLY A 36 12.12 -0.36 -4.81
N CYS A 37 12.79 0.58 -4.14
CA CYS A 37 12.49 1.03 -2.80
C CYS A 37 12.22 2.55 -2.83
N ARG A 38 10.95 2.95 -2.76
CA ARG A 38 10.50 4.32 -3.03
C ARG A 38 9.25 4.71 -2.23
N ILE A 39 9.07 6.02 -2.10
CA ILE A 39 7.81 6.63 -1.72
C ILE A 39 7.20 7.28 -2.96
N VAL A 40 5.91 7.04 -3.19
CA VAL A 40 5.17 7.50 -4.36
C VAL A 40 3.95 8.26 -3.91
N LYS A 41 3.68 9.42 -4.51
CA LYS A 41 2.38 10.07 -4.43
C LYS A 41 1.58 9.72 -5.68
N GLN A 42 0.38 9.21 -5.47
CA GLN A 42 -0.51 8.81 -6.55
C GLN A 42 -1.81 9.61 -6.48
N VAL A 43 -2.42 9.82 -7.64
CA VAL A 43 -3.74 10.44 -7.76
C VAL A 43 -4.68 9.55 -8.57
N LEU A 44 -5.92 9.44 -8.12
CA LEU A 44 -6.97 8.73 -8.82
C LEU A 44 -7.39 9.54 -10.05
N ILE A 45 -7.23 8.95 -11.23
CA ILE A 45 -7.57 9.61 -12.51
C ILE A 45 -8.78 8.98 -13.20
N GLU A 46 -9.14 7.75 -12.83
CA GLU A 46 -10.28 7.05 -13.39
C GLU A 46 -10.79 5.98 -12.41
N SER A 47 -12.11 5.81 -12.34
CA SER A 47 -12.74 4.70 -11.63
C SER A 47 -13.82 4.10 -12.54
N ILE A 48 -13.61 2.85 -12.93
CA ILE A 48 -14.50 2.04 -13.77
C ILE A 48 -14.64 0.65 -13.15
N SER A 49 -15.57 -0.18 -13.64
CA SER A 49 -15.62 -1.56 -13.19
C SER A 49 -14.36 -2.32 -13.62
N GLN A 50 -13.96 -3.32 -12.83
CA GLN A 50 -12.81 -4.17 -13.14
C GLN A 50 -12.93 -4.88 -14.50
N GLU A 51 -14.13 -5.33 -14.87
CA GLU A 51 -14.39 -5.90 -16.20
C GLU A 51 -14.10 -4.88 -17.33
N GLN A 52 -14.50 -3.63 -17.15
CA GLN A 52 -14.20 -2.55 -18.10
C GLN A 52 -12.70 -2.25 -18.14
N ALA A 53 -12.01 -2.28 -17.00
CA ALA A 53 -10.57 -2.08 -16.93
C ALA A 53 -9.82 -3.16 -17.71
N VAL A 54 -10.15 -4.45 -17.50
CA VAL A 54 -9.54 -5.56 -18.25
C VAL A 54 -9.78 -5.41 -19.75
N LYS A 55 -11.01 -5.06 -20.16
CA LYS A 55 -11.34 -4.84 -21.57
C LYS A 55 -10.57 -3.66 -22.20
N LYS A 56 -10.32 -2.60 -21.43
CA LYS A 56 -9.73 -1.35 -21.92
C LYS A 56 -8.20 -1.37 -21.88
N TYR A 57 -7.61 -2.00 -20.87
CA TYR A 57 -6.19 -1.88 -20.56
C TYR A 57 -5.38 -3.16 -20.73
N GLY A 58 -6.01 -4.33 -20.71
CA GLY A 58 -5.33 -5.60 -20.87
C GLY A 58 -5.62 -6.58 -19.73
N PRO A 59 -4.97 -7.75 -19.73
CA PRO A 59 -5.13 -8.74 -18.68
C PRO A 59 -4.59 -8.25 -17.33
N ILE A 60 -4.95 -8.97 -16.26
CA ILE A 60 -4.37 -8.78 -14.92
C ILE A 60 -2.92 -9.25 -14.93
N ASP A 61 -2.00 -8.42 -14.44
CA ASP A 61 -0.56 -8.68 -14.39
C ASP A 61 -0.15 -9.35 -13.07
N ALA A 62 -0.77 -8.98 -11.95
CA ALA A 62 -0.59 -9.66 -10.68
C ALA A 62 -1.81 -9.53 -9.77
N GLU A 63 -1.88 -10.46 -8.82
CA GLU A 63 -2.96 -10.58 -7.85
C GLU A 63 -2.37 -10.84 -6.46
N TRP A 64 -2.96 -10.22 -5.44
CA TRP A 64 -2.56 -10.42 -4.05
C TRP A 64 -3.72 -10.09 -3.11
N ASP A 65 -3.55 -10.36 -1.82
CA ASP A 65 -4.50 -9.87 -0.82
C ASP A 65 -3.93 -8.64 -0.12
N THR A 66 -4.79 -7.71 0.28
CA THR A 66 -4.42 -6.52 1.05
C THR A 66 -5.19 -6.49 2.36
N LEU A 67 -4.50 -6.11 3.43
CA LEU A 67 -5.08 -5.87 4.75
C LEU A 67 -5.36 -4.38 4.91
N VAL A 68 -6.53 -4.07 5.44
CA VAL A 68 -6.91 -2.70 5.81
C VAL A 68 -6.81 -2.56 7.32
N ILE A 69 -5.99 -1.60 7.74
CA ILE A 69 -5.86 -1.17 9.12
C ILE A 69 -6.46 0.22 9.27
N GLU A 70 -7.34 0.39 10.24
CA GLU A 70 -7.90 1.68 10.62
C GLU A 70 -7.98 1.80 12.13
N ASP A 71 -7.54 2.94 12.66
CA ASP A 71 -7.51 3.25 14.09
C ASP A 71 -6.92 2.11 14.93
N LYS A 72 -5.78 1.59 14.47
CA LYS A 72 -5.00 0.50 15.10
C LYS A 72 -5.72 -0.84 15.16
N LEU A 73 -6.72 -1.06 14.31
CA LEU A 73 -7.48 -2.29 14.24
C LEU A 73 -7.51 -2.83 12.81
N PHE A 74 -7.49 -4.15 12.69
CA PHE A 74 -7.81 -4.81 11.42
C PHE A 74 -9.29 -4.59 11.11
N VAL A 75 -9.57 -4.09 9.91
CA VAL A 75 -10.93 -3.81 9.44
C VAL A 75 -11.39 -4.91 8.50
N GLU A 76 -10.61 -5.14 7.45
CA GLU A 76 -10.96 -6.08 6.39
C GLU A 76 -9.73 -6.56 5.62
N LYS A 77 -9.92 -7.66 4.92
CA LYS A 77 -9.00 -8.22 3.94
C LYS A 77 -9.73 -8.27 2.61
N TYR A 78 -9.13 -7.76 1.55
CA TYR A 78 -9.69 -7.85 0.21
C TYR A 78 -8.65 -8.30 -0.81
N HIS A 79 -9.13 -8.85 -1.92
CA HIS A 79 -8.29 -9.29 -3.02
C HIS A 79 -8.05 -8.14 -4.00
N VAL A 80 -6.80 -7.99 -4.42
CA VAL A 80 -6.34 -7.00 -5.39
C VAL A 80 -6.05 -7.68 -6.71
N GLU A 81 -6.64 -7.16 -7.77
CA GLU A 81 -6.29 -7.43 -9.15
C GLU A 81 -5.64 -6.17 -9.76
N TRP A 82 -4.40 -6.32 -10.25
CA TRP A 82 -3.60 -5.21 -10.75
C TRP A 82 -3.26 -5.35 -12.22
N ILE A 83 -3.36 -4.23 -12.95
CA ILE A 83 -2.89 -4.07 -14.33
C ILE A 83 -1.78 -3.01 -14.32
N ASP A 84 -0.56 -3.40 -14.71
CA ASP A 84 0.62 -2.55 -14.79
C ASP A 84 0.59 -1.73 -16.08
N ARG A 85 0.59 -0.40 -15.96
CA ARG A 85 0.71 0.50 -17.11
C ARG A 85 1.76 1.57 -16.83
N ASP A 86 2.88 1.13 -16.28
CA ASP A 86 4.08 1.91 -15.94
C ASP A 86 3.83 2.97 -14.85
N LYS A 87 3.48 4.19 -15.26
CA LYS A 87 3.17 5.31 -14.35
C LYS A 87 1.72 5.31 -13.91
N ARG A 88 0.91 4.40 -14.45
CA ARG A 88 -0.52 4.29 -14.18
C ARG A 88 -0.82 2.86 -13.77
N ASP A 89 -1.12 2.67 -12.50
CA ASP A 89 -1.52 1.37 -11.98
C ASP A 89 -3.04 1.31 -11.97
N THR A 90 -3.63 0.24 -12.50
CA THR A 90 -5.07 0.00 -12.35
C THR A 90 -5.29 -1.10 -11.34
N VAL A 91 -5.94 -0.78 -10.22
CA VAL A 91 -6.15 -1.66 -9.07
C VAL A 91 -7.66 -1.77 -8.86
N ASN A 92 -8.23 -2.96 -9.03
CA ASN A 92 -9.68 -3.20 -8.84
C ASN A 92 -10.59 -2.18 -9.57
N GLY A 93 -10.22 -1.76 -10.78
CA GLY A 93 -10.96 -0.82 -11.61
C GLY A 93 -10.62 0.66 -11.39
N GLU A 94 -9.80 0.97 -10.38
CA GLU A 94 -9.31 2.33 -10.12
C GLU A 94 -7.94 2.55 -10.75
N THR A 95 -7.81 3.54 -11.63
CA THR A 95 -6.52 3.93 -12.22
C THR A 95 -5.88 5.05 -11.41
N TRP A 96 -4.71 4.77 -10.86
CA TRP A 96 -3.88 5.67 -10.07
C TRP A 96 -2.64 6.09 -10.84
N GLU A 97 -2.41 7.40 -11.00
CA GLU A 97 -1.24 7.95 -11.69
C GLU A 97 -0.19 8.43 -10.68
N ALA A 98 1.06 7.96 -10.83
CA ALA A 98 2.19 8.44 -10.04
C ALA A 98 2.54 9.89 -10.42
N VAL A 99 2.30 10.83 -9.50
CA VAL A 99 2.58 12.26 -9.70
C VAL A 99 4.05 12.57 -9.41
N TRP A 100 4.61 11.92 -8.40
CA TRP A 100 6.04 11.96 -8.11
C TRP A 100 6.48 10.71 -7.36
N GLU A 101 7.76 10.40 -7.48
CA GLU A 101 8.44 9.34 -6.74
C GLU A 101 9.75 9.89 -6.15
N LYS A 102 10.10 9.43 -4.95
CA LYS A 102 11.38 9.73 -4.30
C LYS A 102 11.97 8.41 -3.76
N PRO A 103 13.30 8.23 -3.76
CA PRO A 103 13.93 7.09 -3.12
C PRO A 103 13.52 7.01 -1.64
N LEU A 104 13.27 5.81 -1.15
CA LEU A 104 12.97 5.58 0.25
C LEU A 104 14.27 5.40 1.02
N ASP A 105 14.38 6.07 2.17
CA ASP A 105 15.54 5.94 3.05
C ASP A 105 15.63 4.52 3.62
N ALA A 106 16.84 3.95 3.67
CA ALA A 106 17.04 2.56 4.08
C ALA A 106 16.63 2.28 5.54
N HIS A 107 16.69 3.29 6.43
CA HIS A 107 16.19 3.13 7.79
C HIS A 107 14.66 3.11 7.81
N VAL A 108 14.02 3.95 6.99
CA VAL A 108 12.56 3.97 6.82
C VAL A 108 12.08 2.63 6.25
N ASP A 109 12.69 2.19 5.15
CA ASP A 109 12.41 0.92 4.50
C ASP A 109 12.42 -0.27 5.48
N LYS A 110 13.52 -0.42 6.22
CA LYS A 110 13.68 -1.52 7.18
C LYS A 110 12.61 -1.48 8.29
N LYS A 111 12.24 -0.28 8.74
CA LYS A 111 11.25 -0.10 9.81
C LYS A 111 9.84 -0.37 9.31
N LEU A 112 9.51 0.04 8.08
CA LEU A 112 8.23 -0.27 7.45
C LEU A 112 8.10 -1.76 7.18
N LEU A 113 9.14 -2.41 6.66
CA LEU A 113 9.16 -3.87 6.48
C LEU A 113 8.89 -4.63 7.80
N PHE A 114 9.47 -4.16 8.92
CA PHE A 114 9.20 -4.74 10.23
C PHE A 114 7.71 -4.67 10.59
N TYR A 115 7.09 -3.50 10.41
CA TYR A 115 5.67 -3.33 10.71
C TYR A 115 4.77 -4.11 9.75
N SER A 116 5.07 -4.12 8.44
CA SER A 116 4.31 -4.90 7.47
C SER A 116 4.32 -6.39 7.81
N ARG A 117 5.48 -6.93 8.22
CA ARG A 117 5.58 -8.32 8.68
C ARG A 117 4.80 -8.56 9.98
N LEU A 118 4.99 -7.71 10.98
CA LEU A 118 4.25 -7.81 12.24
C LEU A 118 2.73 -7.81 12.00
N ILE A 119 2.25 -6.94 11.10
CA ILE A 119 0.83 -6.85 10.77
C ILE A 119 0.36 -8.07 9.99
N SER A 120 1.07 -8.43 8.92
CA SER A 120 0.76 -9.59 8.08
C SER A 120 0.71 -10.89 8.90
N ASP A 121 1.67 -11.11 9.80
CA ASP A 121 1.76 -12.35 10.58
C ASP A 121 0.71 -12.43 11.69
N ASN A 122 0.11 -11.30 12.10
CA ASN A 122 -0.75 -11.21 13.28
C ASN A 122 -2.10 -10.51 13.02
N TYR A 123 -2.53 -10.37 11.77
CA TYR A 123 -3.67 -9.50 11.42
C TYR A 123 -4.98 -9.86 12.16
N GLU A 124 -5.22 -11.16 12.41
CA GLU A 124 -6.38 -11.67 13.17
C GLU A 124 -6.30 -11.36 14.68
N HIS A 125 -5.13 -10.95 15.18
CA HIS A 125 -4.83 -10.75 16.61
C HIS A 125 -4.14 -9.40 16.88
N LEU A 126 -4.33 -8.42 16.00
CA LEU A 126 -3.71 -7.08 16.11
C LEU A 126 -4.06 -6.33 17.38
N ASN A 127 -5.18 -6.66 18.02
CA ASN A 127 -5.55 -6.13 19.33
C ASN A 127 -4.50 -6.41 20.42
N GLN A 128 -3.63 -7.41 20.24
CA GLN A 128 -2.52 -7.70 21.16
C GLN A 128 -1.30 -6.77 20.93
N PHE A 129 -1.25 -6.06 19.81
CA PHE A 129 -0.13 -5.24 19.35
C PHE A 129 -0.47 -3.74 19.26
N THR A 130 -1.41 -3.29 20.09
CA THR A 130 -1.94 -1.90 20.03
C THR A 130 -0.88 -0.82 20.20
N LYS A 131 0.18 -1.08 20.98
CA LYS A 131 1.30 -0.15 21.16
C LYS A 131 2.16 -0.07 19.89
N GLU A 132 2.47 -1.21 19.29
CA GLU A 132 3.21 -1.33 18.04
C GLU A 132 2.47 -0.63 16.91
N LEU A 133 1.15 -0.83 16.81
CA LEU A 133 0.30 -0.16 15.82
C LEU A 133 0.21 1.34 16.04
N ALA A 134 0.11 1.80 17.29
CA ALA A 134 0.15 3.24 17.58
C ALA A 134 1.50 3.86 17.16
N ASN A 135 2.61 3.16 17.39
CA ASN A 135 3.94 3.60 16.96
C ASN A 135 4.06 3.59 15.43
N PHE A 136 3.50 2.59 14.77
CA PHE A 136 3.46 2.48 13.31
C PHE A 136 2.68 3.63 12.68
N GLU A 137 1.44 3.88 13.12
CA GLU A 137 0.61 4.98 12.60
C GLU A 137 1.28 6.34 12.81
N THR A 138 1.86 6.56 14.00
CA THR A 138 2.60 7.80 14.30
C THR A 138 3.79 7.95 13.37
N TYR A 139 4.56 6.88 13.17
CA TYR A 139 5.72 6.89 12.30
C TYR A 139 5.36 7.16 10.83
N LEU A 140 4.29 6.51 10.32
CA LEU A 140 3.78 6.77 8.98
C LEU A 140 3.37 8.22 8.79
N LYS A 141 2.64 8.80 9.75
CA LYS A 141 2.23 10.22 9.71
C LYS A 141 3.43 11.15 9.61
N GLU A 142 4.48 10.90 10.40
CA GLU A 142 5.73 11.68 10.35
C GLU A 142 6.40 11.58 8.97
N GLN A 143 6.50 10.37 8.40
CA GLN A 143 7.08 10.19 7.06
C GLN A 143 6.24 10.89 5.99
N ILE A 144 4.92 10.74 6.03
CA ILE A 144 4.00 11.42 5.10
C ILE A 144 4.19 12.94 5.18
N GLN A 145 4.19 13.53 6.38
CA GLN A 145 4.37 14.97 6.56
C GLN A 145 5.71 15.46 6.00
N LYS A 146 6.78 14.69 6.18
CA LYS A 146 8.11 15.02 5.67
C LYS A 146 8.18 15.04 4.14
N HIS A 147 7.34 14.25 3.47
CA HIS A 147 7.41 14.05 2.01
C HIS A 147 6.28 14.73 1.24
N ALA A 148 5.17 15.08 1.91
CA ALA A 148 4.01 15.77 1.34
C ALA A 148 4.17 17.30 1.26
N SER A 149 5.17 17.88 1.94
CA SER A 149 5.59 19.30 1.81
C SER A 149 6.56 19.50 0.65
#